data_AF-A0A8C1LS00-F1
#
_entry.id   AF-A0A8C1LS00-F1
#
_cell.length_a   1.000
_cell.length_b   1.000
_cell.length_c   1.000
_cell.angle_alpha   90.00
_cell.angle_beta   90.00
_cell.angle_gamma   90.00
#
_symmetry.space_group_name_H-M   'P 1'
#
loop_
_entity.id
_entity.type
_entity.pdbx_description
1 polymer ?
#
loop_
_entity_poly.entity_id
_entity_poly.type
_entity_poly.pdbx_seq_one_letter_code
_entity_poly.pdbx_strand_id
1 'polypeptide(L)'
;MTVRKLALCFLLVSVSSVAAKPPNVVLILADDFGWNDVGYHGSEIRTPHLDRLSERGVRLENYYVQPLCTPSRNQLMTGRYQVRIHPGRGNIVTVSVTVADSAGKPRTWQHRNTPVTSCKPN
;
A
#
# COMPACT_ATOMS: atom_id res chain seq x y z
N MET A 1 -33.97 -45.75 -6.48
CA MET A 1 -33.42 -44.84 -7.52
C MET A 1 -32.88 -43.50 -6.95
N THR A 2 -32.53 -43.43 -5.66
CA THR A 2 -32.20 -42.16 -4.97
C THR A 2 -30.70 -41.95 -4.71
N VAL A 3 -29.91 -43.02 -4.53
CA VAL A 3 -28.48 -42.94 -4.17
C VAL A 3 -27.60 -42.42 -5.31
N ARG A 4 -27.97 -42.73 -6.56
CA ARG A 4 -27.22 -42.34 -7.77
C ARG A 4 -27.32 -40.83 -8.07
N LYS A 5 -28.43 -40.19 -7.68
CA LYS A 5 -28.62 -38.73 -7.78
C LYS A 5 -27.83 -37.98 -6.70
N LEU A 6 -27.75 -38.55 -5.49
CA LEU A 6 -26.96 -37.98 -4.39
C LEU A 6 -25.45 -38.04 -4.69
N ALA A 7 -24.99 -39.15 -5.26
CA ALA A 7 -23.59 -39.31 -5.68
C ALA A 7 -23.20 -38.34 -6.81
N LEU A 8 -24.12 -38.06 -7.75
CA LEU A 8 -23.88 -37.08 -8.83
C LEU A 8 -23.80 -35.64 -8.30
N CYS A 9 -24.63 -35.28 -7.30
CA CYS A 9 -24.54 -33.98 -6.62
C CYS A 9 -23.22 -33.82 -5.85
N PHE A 10 -22.76 -34.88 -5.18
CA PHE A 10 -21.50 -34.82 -4.42
C PHE A 10 -20.27 -34.68 -5.34
N LEU A 11 -20.32 -35.27 -6.54
CA LEU A 11 -19.24 -35.16 -7.53
C LEU A 11 -19.14 -33.76 -8.16
N LEU A 12 -20.27 -33.04 -8.30
CA LEU A 12 -20.30 -31.68 -8.86
C LEU A 12 -19.73 -30.61 -7.91
N VAL A 13 -19.83 -30.82 -6.58
CA VAL A 13 -19.34 -29.86 -5.58
C VAL A 13 -17.81 -29.85 -5.48
N SER A 14 -17.15 -30.99 -5.75
CA SER A 14 -15.70 -31.13 -5.56
C SER A 14 -14.84 -30.45 -6.63
N VAL A 15 -15.42 -29.90 -7.71
CA VAL A 15 -14.68 -29.37 -8.87
C VAL A 15 -14.33 -27.86 -8.77
N SER A 16 -14.80 -27.14 -7.74
CA SER A 16 -14.72 -25.66 -7.72
C SER A 16 -13.56 -25.05 -6.92
N SER A 17 -12.41 -25.72 -6.82
CA SER A 17 -11.21 -25.13 -6.17
C SER A 17 -10.03 -25.02 -7.14
N VAL A 18 -10.19 -24.25 -8.21
CA VAL A 18 -9.05 -23.75 -8.99
C VAL A 18 -8.40 -22.63 -8.17
N ALA A 19 -7.26 -22.92 -7.55
CA ALA A 19 -6.45 -21.91 -6.90
C ALA A 19 -6.00 -20.87 -7.94
N ALA A 20 -6.49 -19.63 -7.82
CA ALA A 20 -6.09 -18.55 -8.69
C ALA A 20 -4.58 -18.31 -8.56
N LYS A 21 -3.90 -18.11 -9.69
CA LYS A 21 -2.48 -17.73 -9.69
C LYS A 21 -2.30 -16.42 -8.93
N PRO A 22 -1.24 -16.27 -8.11
CA PRO A 22 -0.99 -15.02 -7.42
C PRO A 22 -0.81 -13.89 -8.45
N PRO A 23 -1.33 -12.68 -8.19
CA PRO A 23 -1.15 -11.55 -9.08
C PRO A 23 0.31 -11.10 -9.09
N ASN A 24 0.75 -10.54 -10.22
CA ASN A 24 2.04 -9.86 -10.30
C ASN A 24 1.93 -8.49 -9.61
N VAL A 25 2.83 -8.22 -8.67
CA VAL A 25 2.89 -6.92 -7.98
C VAL A 25 4.08 -6.14 -8.52
N VAL A 26 3.79 -4.99 -9.17
CA VAL A 26 4.81 -4.08 -9.69
C VAL A 26 4.78 -2.80 -8.88
N LEU A 27 5.89 -2.47 -8.22
CA LEU A 27 6.06 -1.24 -7.46
C LEU A 27 6.93 -0.26 -8.26
N ILE A 28 6.34 0.85 -8.68
CA ILE A 28 7.03 1.94 -9.39
C ILE A 28 7.29 3.04 -8.37
N LEU A 29 8.57 3.37 -8.14
CA LEU A 29 8.99 4.42 -7.22
C LEU A 29 9.70 5.53 -8.01
N ALA A 30 9.15 6.74 -7.95
CA ALA A 30 9.78 7.94 -8.48
C ALA A 30 10.64 8.63 -7.40
N ASP A 31 11.75 9.24 -7.81
CA ASP A 31 12.66 10.01 -6.95
C ASP A 31 12.34 11.50 -7.07
N ASP A 32 12.39 12.24 -5.95
CA ASP A 32 12.14 13.69 -5.87
C ASP A 32 10.84 14.17 -6.57
N PHE A 33 9.81 13.32 -6.57
CA PHE A 33 8.55 13.60 -7.25
C PHE A 33 7.63 14.47 -6.39
N GLY A 34 7.36 15.70 -6.84
CA GLY A 34 6.57 16.69 -6.14
C GLY A 34 5.07 16.45 -6.23
N TRP A 35 4.32 17.02 -5.28
CA TRP A 35 2.86 16.96 -5.26
C TRP A 35 2.24 17.59 -6.52
N ASN A 36 2.81 18.69 -7.03
CA ASN A 36 2.30 19.43 -8.18
C ASN A 36 2.98 19.02 -9.51
N ASP A 37 3.56 17.83 -9.61
CA ASP A 37 4.26 17.36 -10.82
C ASP A 37 3.40 16.45 -11.72
N VAL A 38 2.15 16.21 -11.31
CA VAL A 38 1.18 15.35 -12.03
C VAL A 38 -0.02 16.14 -12.54
N GLY A 39 -0.46 15.80 -13.75
CA GLY A 39 -1.63 16.41 -14.39
C GLY A 39 -2.90 16.30 -13.55
N TYR A 40 -3.13 15.15 -12.90
CA TYR A 40 -4.29 14.97 -12.02
C TYR A 40 -4.28 15.82 -10.71
N HIS A 41 -3.17 16.46 -10.36
CA HIS A 41 -3.10 17.48 -9.30
C HIS A 41 -3.09 18.92 -9.84
N GLY A 42 -3.26 19.11 -11.15
CA GLY A 42 -3.28 20.43 -11.78
C GLY A 42 -1.90 20.95 -12.21
N SER A 43 -0.91 20.06 -12.39
CA SER A 43 0.40 20.44 -12.93
C SER A 43 0.32 20.96 -14.36
N GLU A 44 1.25 21.84 -14.72
CA GLU A 44 1.52 22.20 -16.12
C GLU A 44 2.20 21.06 -16.90
N ILE A 45 2.85 20.13 -16.18
CA ILE A 45 3.53 18.97 -16.75
C ILE A 45 2.49 17.95 -17.22
N ARG A 46 2.58 17.56 -18.48
CA ARG A 46 1.65 16.59 -19.08
C ARG A 46 2.06 15.16 -18.72
N THR A 47 1.26 14.48 -17.90
CA THR A 47 1.49 13.10 -17.45
C THR A 47 0.39 12.12 -17.90
N PRO A 48 0.10 11.98 -19.21
CA PRO A 48 -1.11 11.30 -19.69
C PRO A 48 -1.21 9.82 -19.31
N HIS A 49 -0.07 9.14 -19.13
CA HIS A 49 -0.05 7.75 -18.67
C HIS A 49 -0.37 7.62 -17.18
N LEU A 50 0.13 8.54 -16.34
CA LEU A 50 -0.18 8.56 -14.91
C LEU A 50 -1.63 8.99 -14.67
N ASP A 51 -2.11 9.96 -15.44
CA ASP A 51 -3.50 10.43 -15.37
C ASP A 51 -4.47 9.28 -15.66
N ARG A 52 -4.23 8.53 -16.75
CA ARG A 52 -5.01 7.33 -17.09
C ARG A 52 -4.94 6.23 -16.03
N LEU A 53 -3.77 6.02 -15.41
CA LEU A 53 -3.63 5.06 -14.30
C LEU A 53 -4.45 5.51 -13.08
N SER A 54 -4.45 6.81 -12.80
CA SER A 54 -5.19 7.39 -11.68
C SER A 54 -6.71 7.31 -11.86
N GLU A 55 -7.22 7.42 -13.09
CA GLU A 55 -8.65 7.29 -13.43
C GLU A 55 -9.15 5.85 -13.32
N ARG A 56 -8.30 4.88 -13.63
CA ARG A 56 -8.63 3.45 -13.60
C ARG A 56 -8.35 2.77 -12.25
N GLY A 57 -7.66 3.47 -11.36
CA GLY A 57 -7.15 2.95 -10.10
C GLY A 57 -7.69 3.69 -8.88
N VAL A 58 -6.97 3.57 -7.77
CA VAL A 58 -7.25 4.29 -6.53
C VAL A 58 -6.15 5.32 -6.32
N ARG A 59 -6.54 6.58 -6.10
CA ARG A 59 -5.62 7.66 -5.71
C ARG A 59 -5.44 7.66 -4.20
N LEU A 60 -4.18 7.75 -3.76
CA LEU A 60 -3.87 7.96 -2.36
C LEU A 60 -3.74 9.47 -2.16
N GLU A 61 -4.74 10.13 -1.57
CA GLU A 61 -4.68 11.58 -1.29
C GLU A 61 -4.04 11.88 0.08
N ASN A 62 -3.94 10.85 0.93
CA ASN A 62 -3.42 10.96 2.29
C ASN A 62 -2.26 9.97 2.49
N TYR A 63 -1.22 10.10 1.66
CA TYR A 63 0.03 9.33 1.78
C TYR A 63 1.17 10.24 2.24
N TYR A 64 2.10 9.67 2.99
CA TYR A 64 3.25 10.39 3.53
C TYR A 64 4.52 9.60 3.28
N VAL A 65 5.60 10.34 3.07
CA VAL A 65 6.96 9.84 2.88
C VAL A 65 7.92 10.61 3.79
N GLN A 66 9.15 10.12 3.90
CA GLN A 66 10.21 10.85 4.57
C GLN A 66 10.81 11.88 3.60
N PRO A 67 11.27 13.05 4.04
CA PRO A 67 11.79 14.09 3.16
C PRO A 67 13.20 13.81 2.63
N LEU A 68 13.73 12.60 2.86
CA LEU A 68 15.03 12.18 2.36
C LEU A 68 14.92 10.79 1.72
N CYS A 69 15.75 10.52 0.71
CA CYS A 69 15.72 9.31 -0.11
C CYS A 69 15.99 8.04 0.71
N THR A 70 17.09 8.00 1.48
CA THR A 70 17.47 6.85 2.32
C THR A 70 16.38 6.47 3.31
N PRO A 71 15.81 7.39 4.12
CA PRO A 71 14.79 7.00 5.04
C PRO A 71 13.47 6.60 4.35
N SER A 72 13.08 7.22 3.24
CA SER A 72 11.88 6.79 2.50
C SER A 72 12.01 5.35 1.98
N ARG A 73 13.13 5.03 1.32
CA ARG A 73 13.38 3.69 0.75
C ARG A 73 13.51 2.62 1.83
N ASN A 74 14.20 2.92 2.92
CA ASN A 74 14.36 1.99 4.03
C ASN A 74 13.01 1.65 4.70
N GLN A 75 12.13 2.63 4.90
CA GLN A 75 10.79 2.35 5.46
C GLN A 75 9.95 1.54 4.47
N LEU A 76 10.02 1.83 3.17
CA LEU A 76 9.30 1.10 2.13
C LEU A 76 9.72 -0.39 2.05
N MET A 77 11.02 -0.67 2.08
CA MET A 77 11.54 -2.04 1.95
C MET A 77 11.35 -2.89 3.21
N THR A 78 11.37 -2.26 4.39
CA THR A 78 11.31 -3.00 5.67
C THR A 78 9.93 -2.96 6.32
N GLY A 79 9.07 -2.03 5.94
CA GLY A 79 7.79 -1.77 6.62
C GLY A 79 7.96 -1.24 8.05
N ARG A 80 9.15 -0.74 8.42
CA ARG A 80 9.47 -0.26 9.77
C ARG A 80 9.79 1.23 9.75
N TYR A 81 9.41 1.94 10.81
CA TYR A 81 9.78 3.33 10.99
C TYR A 81 11.29 3.51 11.12
N GLN A 82 11.79 4.67 10.68
CA GLN A 82 13.22 4.99 10.69
C GLN A 82 13.88 4.82 12.06
N VAL A 83 13.20 5.21 13.13
CA VAL A 83 13.68 5.06 14.51
C VAL A 83 14.01 3.60 14.89
N ARG A 84 13.45 2.62 14.17
CA ARG A 84 13.70 1.18 14.37
C ARG A 84 14.83 0.64 13.48
N ILE A 85 15.21 1.36 12.43
CA ILE A 85 16.25 0.97 11.47
C ILE A 85 17.57 1.67 11.82
N HIS A 86 17.51 2.96 12.16
CA HIS A 86 18.69 3.78 12.47
C HIS A 86 18.50 4.57 13.78
N PRO A 87 18.74 3.94 14.94
CA PRO A 87 18.66 4.61 16.24
C PRO A 87 19.68 5.76 16.29
N GLY A 88 19.25 6.99 16.63
CA GLY A 88 20.13 8.13 16.84
C GLY A 88 20.29 9.11 15.65
N ARG A 89 19.67 8.85 14.49
CA ARG A 89 19.49 9.89 13.45
C ARG A 89 18.07 10.46 13.55
N GLY A 90 17.97 11.79 13.53
CA GLY A 90 16.76 12.58 13.87
C GLY A 90 15.43 12.10 13.27
N ASN A 91 14.35 12.44 13.97
CA ASN A 91 13.03 11.86 13.82
C ASN A 91 12.26 12.47 12.64
N ILE A 92 11.87 11.64 11.66
CA ILE A 92 10.69 11.87 10.85
C ILE A 92 9.89 10.56 10.80
N VAL A 93 8.57 10.68 11.01
CA VAL A 93 7.55 9.61 11.01
C VAL A 93 6.38 10.29 10.29
N THR A 94 5.94 9.83 9.13
CA THR A 94 5.07 8.65 8.95
C THR A 94 5.18 8.15 7.50
N VAL A 95 5.08 6.83 7.30
CA VAL A 95 4.73 6.24 6.00
C VAL A 95 3.41 5.48 6.19
N SER A 96 2.36 5.96 5.55
CA SER A 96 1.10 5.22 5.39
C SER A 96 0.93 4.86 3.91
N VAL A 97 1.48 3.73 3.49
CA VAL A 97 1.09 3.10 2.23
C VAL A 97 -0.20 2.34 2.50
N THR A 98 -1.34 2.96 2.22
CA THR A 98 -2.61 2.23 2.16
C THR A 98 -2.66 1.49 0.84
N VAL A 99 -2.33 0.20 0.85
CA VAL A 99 -2.64 -0.69 -0.26
C VAL A 99 -4.15 -0.88 -0.26
N ALA A 100 -4.86 -0.17 -1.15
CA ALA A 100 -6.25 -0.47 -1.46
C ALA A 100 -6.27 -1.74 -2.30
N ASP A 101 -6.74 -2.84 -1.70
CA ASP A 101 -7.23 -3.98 -2.47
C ASP A 101 -8.38 -3.50 -3.38
N SER A 102 -8.50 -4.08 -4.56
CA SER A 102 -9.66 -4.01 -5.47
C SER A 102 -11.04 -4.12 -4.77
N ALA A 103 -11.08 -4.64 -3.55
CA ALA A 103 -12.25 -4.66 -2.67
C ALA A 103 -12.58 -3.30 -2.00
N GLY A 104 -11.83 -2.21 -2.24
CA GLY A 104 -12.17 -0.86 -1.77
C GLY A 104 -12.26 -0.70 -0.26
N LYS A 105 -11.79 -1.68 0.53
CA LYS A 105 -11.89 -1.64 2.00
C LYS A 105 -10.63 -0.99 2.57
N PRO A 106 -10.68 0.27 3.04
CA PRO A 106 -9.54 0.88 3.70
C PRO A 106 -9.26 0.12 4.99
N ARG A 107 -8.16 -0.63 5.04
CA ARG A 107 -7.60 -1.07 6.31
C ARG A 107 -6.88 0.12 6.93
N THR A 108 -7.66 1.00 7.57
CA THR A 108 -7.14 2.07 8.40
C THR A 108 -6.35 1.46 9.55
N TRP A 109 -5.03 1.39 9.43
CA TRP A 109 -4.17 1.34 10.61
C TRP A 109 -4.22 2.74 11.22
N GLN A 110 -5.20 2.95 12.09
CA GLN A 110 -5.25 4.11 12.96
C GLN A 110 -3.90 4.24 13.65
N HIS A 111 -3.33 5.45 13.59
CA HIS A 111 -2.24 5.89 14.45
C HIS A 111 -2.62 5.49 15.88
N ARG A 112 -2.03 4.41 16.39
CA ARG A 112 -2.01 4.20 17.84
C ARG A 112 -1.13 5.32 18.34
N ASN A 113 -1.74 6.32 18.97
CA ASN A 113 -1.07 7.38 19.70
C ASN A 113 -0.14 6.72 20.73
N THR A 114 1.08 6.36 20.33
CA THR A 114 2.13 6.08 21.28
C THR A 114 2.50 7.45 21.85
N PRO A 115 2.33 7.68 23.16
CA PRO A 115 2.79 8.92 23.76
C PRO A 115 4.25 9.09 23.41
N VAL A 116 4.62 10.26 22.87
CA VAL A 116 6.01 10.67 22.77
C VAL A 116 6.53 10.73 24.20
N THR A 117 7.17 9.66 24.66
CA THR A 117 7.98 9.71 25.87
C THR A 117 9.12 10.65 25.55
N SER A 118 8.97 11.89 25.98
CA SER A 118 10.01 12.90 26.10
C SER A 118 11.25 12.23 26.69
N CYS A 119 12.30 12.04 25.88
CA CYS A 119 13.62 11.74 26.40
C CYS A 119 14.07 12.96 27.21
N LYS A 120 13.95 12.87 28.54
CA LYS A 120 14.69 13.76 29.44
C LYS A 120 16.17 13.37 29.35
N PRO A 121 17.10 14.31 29.19
CA PRO A 121 18.52 14.02 29.28
C PRO A 121 18.88 13.79 30.76
N ASN A 122 19.59 12.69 31.01
CA ASN A 122 20.61 12.52 32.04
C ASN A 122 21.53 11.39 31.60
#